data_AF-A0A094JY90-F1
#
_entry.id   AF-A0A094JY90-F1
#
_cell.length_a   1.000
_cell.length_b   1.000
_cell.length_c   1.000
_cell.angle_alpha   90.00
_cell.angle_beta   90.00
_cell.angle_gamma   90.00
#
_symmetry.space_group_name_H-M   'P 1'
#
loop_
_entity.id
_entity.type
_entity.pdbx_description
1 polymer ?
#
loop_
_entity_poly.entity_id
_entity_poly.type
_entity_poly.pdbx_seq_one_letter_code
_entity_poly.pdbx_strand_id
1 'polypeptide(L)'
;DTYLFDQNACTSPHLVVWLGTKEIVYKAKKVFWNKLYNIVKQKYGPIQPIIVVNKLTALYNQAVNSDGVHKTTSNDNLLWLVDIDILSPQIEDFRCSSGYFSEYHANSLLEVATIINRKYQTLAYYGFNKMELSNFVKNNNLPGIDRIVPIGRTTDFSVIWDGFDLIRTLTRCCNIIAK
;
A
#
# COMPACT_ATOMS: atom_id res chain seq x y z
N ASP A 1 3.60 -3.79 9.12
CA ASP A 1 3.07 -3.56 7.75
C ASP A 1 4.03 -3.94 6.63
N THR A 2 5.20 -3.33 6.53
CA THR A 2 6.06 -3.49 5.33
C THR A 2 7.32 -4.32 5.63
N TYR A 3 8.32 -3.72 6.28
CA TYR A 3 9.66 -4.29 6.44
C TYR A 3 9.74 -5.60 7.24
N LEU A 4 8.71 -5.97 8.02
CA LEU A 4 8.68 -7.26 8.74
C LEU A 4 8.82 -8.47 7.81
N PHE A 5 8.28 -8.36 6.59
CA PHE A 5 8.34 -9.40 5.56
C PHE A 5 9.02 -8.89 4.29
N ASP A 6 9.91 -7.91 4.41
CA ASP A 6 10.55 -7.21 3.29
C ASP A 6 9.54 -6.71 2.24
N GLN A 7 8.34 -6.31 2.69
CA GLN A 7 7.25 -5.84 1.83
C GLN A 7 6.74 -6.88 0.82
N ASN A 8 6.92 -8.18 1.10
CA ASN A 8 6.44 -9.27 0.23
C ASN A 8 5.07 -9.84 0.65
N ALA A 9 4.50 -9.38 1.77
CA ALA A 9 3.16 -9.83 2.16
C ALA A 9 2.10 -9.19 1.24
N CYS A 10 1.02 -9.93 0.93
CA CYS A 10 -0.09 -9.39 0.15
C CYS A 10 -0.73 -8.14 0.80
N THR A 11 -0.64 -8.02 2.12
CA THR A 11 -1.13 -6.87 2.89
C THR A 11 -0.12 -5.74 3.03
N SER A 12 1.10 -5.88 2.51
CA SER A 12 2.12 -4.84 2.60
C SER A 12 1.76 -3.67 1.67
N PRO A 13 1.68 -2.44 2.19
CA PRO A 13 1.49 -1.27 1.35
C PRO A 13 2.63 -1.09 0.33
N HIS A 14 2.28 -0.77 -0.91
CA HIS A 14 3.24 -0.38 -1.96
C HIS A 14 2.99 1.04 -2.49
N LEU A 15 1.77 1.55 -2.37
CA LEU A 15 1.36 2.91 -2.72
C LEU A 15 1.01 3.66 -1.43
N VAL A 16 1.55 4.87 -1.27
CA VAL A 16 1.18 5.80 -0.21
C VAL A 16 0.53 7.02 -0.83
N VAL A 17 -0.73 7.27 -0.46
CA VAL A 17 -1.49 8.44 -0.93
C VAL A 17 -1.56 9.47 0.17
N TRP A 18 -1.17 10.70 -0.16
CA TRP A 18 -1.18 11.85 0.74
C TRP A 18 -2.32 12.78 0.39
N LEU A 19 -2.99 13.30 1.42
CA LEU A 19 -4.11 14.22 1.31
C LEU A 19 -3.85 15.45 2.17
N GLY A 20 -4.31 16.62 1.70
CA GLY A 20 -4.11 17.91 2.35
C GLY A 20 -3.38 18.91 1.46
N THR A 21 -3.04 20.09 2.01
CA THR A 21 -2.31 21.10 1.25
C THR A 21 -0.87 20.67 0.99
N LYS A 22 -0.23 21.25 -0.04
CA LYS A 22 1.16 20.93 -0.40
C LYS A 22 2.12 21.10 0.77
N GLU A 23 1.93 22.13 1.58
CA GLU A 23 2.78 22.44 2.74
C GLU A 23 2.62 21.40 3.85
N ILE A 24 1.39 20.96 4.11
CA ILE A 24 1.10 19.94 5.12
C ILE A 24 1.65 18.59 4.67
N VAL A 25 1.40 18.20 3.43
CA VAL A 25 1.89 16.94 2.84
C VAL A 25 3.42 16.92 2.85
N TYR A 26 4.08 18.01 2.46
CA TYR A 26 5.54 18.10 2.51
C TYR A 26 6.10 17.88 3.93
N LYS A 27 5.49 18.51 4.94
CA LYS A 27 5.88 18.31 6.35
C LYS A 27 5.61 16.88 6.81
N ALA A 28 4.47 16.32 6.46
CA ALA A 28 4.06 14.96 6.83
C ALA A 28 5.01 13.91 6.22
N LYS A 29 5.30 14.00 4.91
CA LYS A 29 6.29 13.17 4.21
C LYS A 29 7.63 13.18 4.93
N LYS A 30 8.16 14.38 5.24
CA LYS A 30 9.42 14.52 5.99
C LYS A 30 9.38 13.79 7.32
N VAL A 31 8.34 13.99 8.14
CA VAL A 31 8.26 13.34 9.46
C VAL A 31 8.14 11.83 9.31
N PHE A 32 7.22 11.37 8.47
CA PHE A 32 6.91 9.95 8.30
C PHE A 32 8.11 9.17 7.76
N TRP A 33 8.67 9.59 6.64
CA TRP A 33 9.77 8.87 5.99
C TRP A 33 11.07 8.96 6.77
N ASN A 34 11.38 10.09 7.41
CA ASN A 34 12.58 10.16 8.27
C ASN A 34 12.46 9.22 9.48
N LYS A 35 11.28 9.12 10.10
CA LYS A 35 11.05 8.19 11.21
C LYS A 35 11.15 6.74 10.73
N LEU A 36 10.53 6.41 9.61
CA LEU A 36 10.64 5.06 9.03
C LEU A 36 12.08 4.72 8.68
N TYR A 37 12.78 5.60 7.97
CA TYR A 37 14.19 5.42 7.60
C TYR A 37 15.08 5.16 8.81
N ASN A 38 14.93 5.95 9.89
CA ASN A 38 15.70 5.75 11.11
C ASN A 38 15.44 4.37 11.75
N ILE A 39 14.18 3.93 11.78
CA ILE A 39 13.82 2.60 12.29
C ILE A 39 14.43 1.52 11.38
N VAL A 40 14.33 1.68 10.07
CA VAL A 40 14.82 0.71 9.09
C VAL A 40 16.32 0.56 9.21
N LYS A 41 17.06 1.68 9.20
CA LYS A 41 18.52 1.71 9.33
C LYS A 41 19.03 1.09 10.64
N GLN A 42 18.28 1.24 11.72
CA GLN A 42 18.66 0.68 13.03
C GLN A 42 18.34 -0.81 13.15
N LYS A 43 17.19 -1.24 12.63
CA LYS A 43 16.68 -2.61 12.83
C LYS A 43 17.04 -3.58 11.73
N TYR A 44 17.27 -3.09 10.52
CA TYR A 44 17.47 -3.91 9.33
C TYR A 44 18.88 -3.69 8.79
N GLY A 45 19.52 -4.80 8.42
CA GLY A 45 20.89 -4.82 7.91
C GLY A 45 21.02 -4.31 6.48
N PRO A 46 22.22 -4.48 5.88
CA PRO A 46 22.44 -4.08 4.48
C PRO A 46 21.53 -4.87 3.54
N ILE A 47 21.01 -4.16 2.53
CA ILE A 47 20.16 -4.75 1.49
C ILE A 47 21.00 -5.57 0.52
N GLN A 48 20.46 -6.71 0.05
CA GLN A 48 21.16 -7.52 -0.94
C GLN A 48 21.27 -6.78 -2.29
N PRO A 49 22.41 -6.86 -3.00
CA PRO A 49 22.60 -6.15 -4.28
C PRO A 49 21.53 -6.46 -5.32
N ILE A 50 21.04 -7.70 -5.39
CA ILE A 50 19.98 -8.10 -6.32
C ILE A 50 18.68 -7.33 -6.12
N ILE A 51 18.35 -6.98 -4.87
CA ILE A 51 17.15 -6.20 -4.56
C ILE A 51 17.31 -4.77 -5.10
N VAL A 52 18.51 -4.19 -5.02
CA VAL A 52 18.80 -2.86 -5.58
C VAL A 52 18.63 -2.85 -7.10
N VAL A 53 19.11 -3.90 -7.78
CA VAL A 53 18.90 -4.07 -9.22
C VAL A 53 17.40 -4.17 -9.55
N ASN A 54 16.63 -4.94 -8.77
CA ASN A 54 15.18 -5.05 -8.96
C ASN A 54 14.47 -3.70 -8.80
N LYS A 55 14.88 -2.89 -7.80
CA LYS A 55 14.33 -1.53 -7.61
C LYS A 55 14.63 -0.60 -8.78
N LEU A 56 15.84 -0.67 -9.34
CA LEU A 56 16.20 0.08 -10.56
C LEU A 56 15.35 -0.34 -11.75
N THR A 57 15.21 -1.66 -11.97
CA THR A 57 14.39 -2.19 -13.06
C THR A 57 12.92 -1.77 -12.91
N ALA A 58 12.36 -1.84 -11.70
CA ALA A 58 10.99 -1.39 -11.43
C ALA A 58 10.82 0.11 -11.72
N LEU A 59 11.75 0.95 -11.25
CA LEU A 59 11.73 2.39 -11.49
C LEU A 59 11.77 2.73 -12.97
N TYR A 60 12.70 2.13 -13.73
CA TYR A 60 12.82 2.42 -15.15
C TYR A 60 11.65 1.88 -15.96
N ASN A 61 11.13 0.70 -15.60
CA ASN A 61 9.92 0.19 -16.21
C ASN A 61 8.74 1.14 -15.99
N GLN A 62 8.58 1.67 -14.77
CA GLN A 62 7.55 2.66 -14.48
C GLN A 62 7.76 3.96 -15.27
N ALA A 63 8.97 4.49 -15.29
CA ALA A 63 9.30 5.73 -15.99
C ALA A 63 9.11 5.67 -17.51
N VAL A 64 9.22 4.48 -18.12
CA VAL A 64 8.95 4.28 -19.55
C VAL A 64 7.45 4.20 -19.85
N ASN A 65 6.66 3.68 -18.92
CA ASN A 65 5.23 3.40 -19.12
C ASN A 65 4.31 4.44 -18.45
N SER A 66 4.86 5.47 -17.80
CA SER A 66 4.08 6.48 -17.08
C SER A 66 4.78 7.83 -17.10
N ASP A 67 4.01 8.89 -17.29
CA ASP A 67 4.50 10.26 -17.21
C ASP A 67 4.55 10.75 -15.75
N GLY A 68 5.42 11.73 -15.48
CA GLY A 68 5.50 12.39 -14.17
C GLY A 68 6.02 11.49 -13.05
N VAL A 69 6.97 10.60 -13.36
CA VAL A 69 7.61 9.69 -12.40
C VAL A 69 8.92 10.28 -11.91
N HIS A 70 9.03 10.50 -10.60
CA HIS A 70 10.18 11.16 -9.98
C HIS A 70 10.68 10.38 -8.76
N LYS A 71 11.87 9.78 -8.86
CA LYS A 71 12.51 9.19 -7.67
C LYS A 71 13.14 10.29 -6.81
N THR A 72 12.80 10.33 -5.53
CA THR A 72 13.49 11.17 -4.56
C THR A 72 14.94 10.72 -4.36
N THR A 73 15.86 11.67 -4.25
CA THR A 73 17.26 11.38 -3.90
C THR A 73 17.33 10.72 -2.52
N SER A 74 18.02 9.59 -2.43
CA SER A 74 18.20 8.81 -1.20
C SER A 74 19.69 8.62 -0.93
N ASN A 75 20.08 8.57 0.35
CA ASN A 75 21.49 8.38 0.73
C ASN A 75 21.94 6.91 0.61
N ASP A 76 20.98 5.99 0.54
CA ASP A 76 21.21 4.55 0.42
C ASP A 76 20.02 3.89 -0.30
N ASN A 77 19.99 2.55 -0.25
CA ASN A 77 18.99 1.72 -0.92
C ASN A 77 17.93 1.12 0.01
N LEU A 78 17.88 1.54 1.29
CA LEU A 78 16.94 1.02 2.27
C LEU A 78 15.52 1.54 2.05
N LEU A 79 15.40 2.76 1.55
CA LEU A 79 14.11 3.42 1.27
C LEU A 79 14.17 4.13 -0.08
N TRP A 80 13.30 3.71 -0.99
CA TRP A 80 13.12 4.28 -2.31
C TRP A 80 11.71 4.84 -2.40
N LEU A 81 11.64 6.15 -2.61
CA LEU A 81 10.41 6.91 -2.74
C LEU A 81 10.29 7.39 -4.18
N VAL A 82 9.19 7.04 -4.83
CA VAL A 82 8.89 7.37 -6.21
C VAL A 82 7.62 8.19 -6.24
N ASP A 83 7.77 9.51 -6.30
CA ASP A 83 6.66 10.42 -6.49
C ASP A 83 6.09 10.25 -7.91
N ILE A 84 4.76 10.19 -8.00
CA ILE A 84 4.02 10.15 -9.27
C ILE A 84 3.05 11.32 -9.34
N ASP A 85 2.99 11.97 -10.51
CA ASP A 85 2.05 13.07 -10.74
C ASP A 85 0.66 12.59 -11.19
N ILE A 86 0.61 11.40 -11.81
CA ILE A 86 -0.61 10.82 -12.36
C ILE A 86 -0.84 9.45 -11.72
N LEU A 87 -1.99 9.28 -11.08
CA LEU A 87 -2.41 7.99 -10.52
C LEU A 87 -3.08 7.15 -11.61
N SER A 88 -2.29 6.27 -12.23
CA SER A 88 -2.76 5.39 -13.30
C SER A 88 -3.44 4.12 -12.76
N PRO A 89 -4.49 3.58 -13.43
CA PRO A 89 -5.12 2.29 -13.08
C PRO A 89 -4.21 1.06 -13.07
N GLN A 90 -3.00 1.15 -13.62
CA GLN A 90 -2.00 0.08 -13.63
C GLN A 90 -0.86 0.29 -12.61
N ILE A 91 -1.03 1.21 -11.65
CA ILE A 91 0.05 1.56 -10.71
C ILE A 91 0.56 0.34 -9.91
N GLU A 92 -0.28 -0.67 -9.67
CA GLU A 92 0.12 -1.89 -8.97
C GLU A 92 1.13 -2.75 -9.74
N ASP A 93 1.22 -2.58 -11.05
CA ASP A 93 2.13 -3.35 -11.90
C ASP A 93 3.59 -2.89 -11.74
N PHE A 94 3.81 -1.71 -11.15
CA PHE A 94 5.14 -1.12 -10.90
C PHE A 94 5.64 -1.27 -9.46
N ARG A 95 4.96 -2.09 -8.65
CA ARG A 95 5.37 -2.33 -7.27
C ARG A 95 6.71 -3.07 -7.20
N CYS A 96 7.48 -2.76 -6.16
CA CYS A 96 8.69 -3.50 -5.80
C CYS A 96 8.73 -3.71 -4.28
N SER A 97 9.63 -4.57 -3.83
CA SER A 97 9.77 -4.98 -2.44
C SER A 97 10.81 -4.15 -1.67
N SER A 98 10.95 -4.48 -0.39
CA SER A 98 12.07 -4.10 0.46
C SER A 98 12.27 -2.59 0.60
N GLY A 99 11.18 -1.84 0.78
CA GLY A 99 11.24 -0.40 0.97
C GLY A 99 11.21 0.37 -0.33
N TYR A 100 10.40 -0.07 -1.29
CA TYR A 100 10.09 0.69 -2.50
C TYR A 100 8.63 1.13 -2.43
N PHE A 101 8.39 2.43 -2.48
CA PHE A 101 7.06 3.02 -2.38
C PHE A 101 6.82 3.99 -3.52
N SER A 102 5.67 3.84 -4.17
CA SER A 102 5.11 4.93 -4.98
C SER A 102 4.34 5.88 -4.08
N GLU A 103 4.46 7.18 -4.34
CA GLU A 103 3.80 8.23 -3.58
C GLU A 103 2.95 9.11 -4.49
N TYR A 104 1.70 9.33 -4.10
CA TYR A 104 0.79 10.20 -4.84
C TYR A 104 0.22 11.26 -3.92
N HIS A 105 0.20 12.52 -4.36
CA HIS A 105 -0.49 13.60 -3.66
C HIS A 105 -1.87 13.77 -4.28
N ALA A 106 -2.89 13.21 -3.64
CA ALA A 106 -4.26 13.31 -4.10
C ALA A 106 -4.94 14.59 -3.62
N ASN A 107 -5.81 15.18 -4.45
CA ASN A 107 -6.67 16.27 -4.00
C ASN A 107 -7.86 15.76 -3.18
N SER A 108 -8.30 14.52 -3.43
CA SER A 108 -9.41 13.89 -2.72
C SER A 108 -9.30 12.37 -2.74
N LEU A 109 -10.01 11.69 -1.84
CA LEU A 109 -10.10 10.22 -1.87
C LEU A 109 -10.70 9.68 -3.18
N LEU A 110 -11.50 10.47 -3.90
CA LEU A 110 -12.13 10.04 -5.14
C LEU A 110 -11.12 9.69 -6.22
N GLU A 111 -9.96 10.34 -6.25
CA GLU A 111 -8.88 10.00 -7.19
C GLU A 111 -8.38 8.58 -6.94
N VAL A 112 -8.31 8.14 -5.68
CA VAL A 112 -7.92 6.77 -5.32
C VAL A 112 -8.96 5.76 -5.79
N ALA A 113 -10.25 6.09 -5.77
CA ALA A 113 -11.31 5.17 -6.22
C ALA A 113 -11.11 4.67 -7.66
N THR A 114 -10.47 5.49 -8.51
CA THR A 114 -10.27 5.19 -9.94
C THR A 114 -9.35 4.00 -10.22
N ILE A 115 -8.45 3.68 -9.28
CA ILE A 115 -7.50 2.57 -9.43
C ILE A 115 -7.95 1.31 -8.69
N ILE A 116 -8.96 1.43 -7.81
CA ILE A 116 -9.39 0.32 -6.98
C ILE A 116 -10.05 -0.75 -7.84
N ASN A 117 -9.40 -1.90 -7.88
CA ASN A 117 -9.90 -3.14 -8.47
C ASN A 117 -9.86 -4.26 -7.42
N ARG A 118 -10.27 -5.48 -7.79
CA ARG A 118 -10.32 -6.63 -6.88
C ARG A 118 -8.95 -7.07 -6.31
N LYS A 119 -7.83 -6.61 -6.88
CA LYS A 119 -6.48 -6.87 -6.35
C LYS A 119 -6.21 -6.05 -5.08
N TYR A 120 -6.92 -4.95 -4.87
CA TYR A 120 -6.77 -4.11 -3.68
C TYR A 120 -7.67 -4.66 -2.58
N GLN A 121 -7.10 -5.40 -1.63
CA GLN A 121 -7.88 -6.05 -0.57
C GLN A 121 -7.85 -5.28 0.76
N THR A 122 -6.67 -4.77 1.15
CA THR A 122 -6.48 -4.04 2.40
C THR A 122 -6.12 -2.58 2.12
N LEU A 123 -6.81 -1.64 2.78
CA LEU A 123 -6.43 -0.23 2.87
C LEU A 123 -5.93 0.09 4.29
N ALA A 124 -4.69 0.55 4.39
CA ALA A 124 -4.16 1.13 5.62
C ALA A 124 -4.41 2.64 5.64
N TYR A 125 -4.87 3.20 6.77
CA TYR A 125 -5.18 4.63 6.86
C TYR A 125 -4.65 5.30 8.13
N TYR A 126 -4.54 6.62 8.07
CA TYR A 126 -4.27 7.50 9.21
C TYR A 126 -5.01 8.83 9.00
N GLY A 127 -5.59 9.38 10.06
CA GLY A 127 -6.25 10.70 10.02
C GLY A 127 -7.70 10.71 9.50
N PHE A 128 -8.30 9.55 9.24
CA PHE A 128 -9.71 9.43 8.83
C PHE A 128 -10.58 8.85 9.94
N ASN A 129 -11.84 9.26 10.00
CA ASN A 129 -12.83 8.62 10.84
C ASN A 129 -13.58 7.51 10.08
N LYS A 130 -14.28 6.66 10.83
CA LYS A 130 -15.01 5.51 10.27
C LYS A 130 -16.10 5.92 9.27
N MET A 131 -16.77 7.05 9.50
CA MET A 131 -17.86 7.51 8.64
C MET A 131 -17.33 7.99 7.28
N GLU A 132 -16.22 8.72 7.27
CA GLU A 132 -15.55 9.15 6.03
C GLU A 132 -15.16 7.94 5.15
N LEU A 133 -14.53 6.93 5.75
CA LEU A 133 -14.13 5.71 5.04
C LEU A 133 -15.33 4.88 4.59
N SER A 134 -16.38 4.79 5.42
CA SER A 134 -17.62 4.10 5.06
C SER A 134 -18.32 4.77 3.87
N ASN A 135 -18.38 6.11 3.88
CA ASN A 135 -18.95 6.89 2.78
C ASN A 135 -18.09 6.77 1.51
N PHE A 136 -16.76 6.77 1.65
CA PHE A 136 -15.87 6.56 0.51
C PHE A 136 -16.14 5.23 -0.19
N VAL A 137 -16.26 4.13 0.55
CA VAL A 137 -16.55 2.81 -0.04
C VAL A 137 -17.93 2.79 -0.70
N LYS A 138 -18.96 3.24 0.02
CA LYS A 138 -20.36 3.18 -0.44
C LYS A 138 -20.63 4.08 -1.64
N ASN A 139 -20.18 5.32 -1.59
CA ASN A 139 -20.50 6.31 -2.62
C ASN A 139 -19.79 6.01 -3.95
N ASN A 140 -18.68 5.27 -3.91
CA ASN A 140 -17.91 4.93 -5.11
C ASN A 140 -18.14 3.48 -5.59
N ASN A 141 -18.95 2.68 -4.88
CA ASN A 141 -19.19 1.26 -5.20
C ASN A 141 -17.89 0.49 -5.46
N LEU A 142 -16.91 0.63 -4.57
CA LEU A 142 -15.57 0.10 -4.78
C LEU A 142 -15.61 -1.42 -4.99
N PRO A 143 -14.95 -1.94 -6.04
CA PRO A 143 -14.94 -3.38 -6.34
C PRO A 143 -13.95 -4.18 -5.46
N GLY A 144 -13.20 -3.50 -4.60
CA GLY A 144 -12.26 -4.06 -3.64
C GLY A 144 -12.22 -3.22 -2.36
N ILE A 145 -11.13 -3.34 -1.61
CA ILE A 145 -10.96 -2.83 -0.25
C ILE A 145 -11.95 -3.50 0.70
N ASP A 146 -11.73 -4.80 0.89
CA ASP A 146 -12.52 -5.63 1.79
C ASP A 146 -12.17 -5.40 3.25
N ARG A 147 -10.98 -4.86 3.53
CA ARG A 147 -10.50 -4.55 4.87
C ARG A 147 -9.87 -3.16 4.94
N ILE A 148 -10.29 -2.37 5.93
CA ILE A 148 -9.75 -1.03 6.19
C ILE A 148 -9.24 -0.99 7.63
N VAL A 149 -7.95 -0.69 7.81
CA VAL A 149 -7.28 -0.74 9.12
C VAL A 149 -6.37 0.47 9.35
N PRO A 150 -6.13 0.88 10.59
CA PRO A 150 -5.09 1.86 10.89
C PRO A 150 -3.71 1.37 10.43
N ILE A 151 -2.83 2.30 10.06
CA ILE A 151 -1.41 1.98 9.84
C ILE A 151 -0.85 1.28 11.10
N GLY A 152 -0.09 0.21 10.88
CA GLY A 152 0.47 -0.69 11.89
C GLY A 152 -0.35 -1.95 12.11
N ARG A 153 -1.54 -2.09 11.50
CA ARG A 153 -2.48 -3.20 11.71
C ARG A 153 -2.81 -4.01 10.46
N THR A 154 -2.05 -3.83 9.37
CA THR A 154 -2.30 -4.60 8.14
C THR A 154 -2.12 -6.11 8.32
N THR A 155 -1.33 -6.52 9.31
CA THR A 155 -1.08 -7.94 9.62
C THR A 155 -2.00 -8.50 10.71
N ASP A 156 -2.91 -7.69 11.25
CA ASP A 156 -3.83 -8.12 12.33
C ASP A 156 -4.85 -9.11 11.76
N PHE A 157 -4.58 -10.39 11.98
CA PHE A 157 -5.35 -11.49 11.42
C PHE A 157 -6.74 -11.64 12.06
N SER A 158 -7.70 -12.09 11.25
CA SER A 158 -9.09 -12.30 11.64
C SER A 158 -9.69 -13.44 10.81
N VAL A 159 -10.72 -14.13 11.34
CA VAL A 159 -11.44 -15.20 10.62
C VAL A 159 -12.20 -14.67 9.39
N ILE A 160 -12.57 -13.39 9.40
CA ILE A 160 -12.99 -12.65 8.22
C ILE A 160 -11.75 -11.93 7.68
N TRP A 161 -11.18 -12.44 6.60
CA TRP A 161 -9.91 -11.96 6.07
C TRP A 161 -10.08 -11.49 4.65
N ASP A 162 -9.84 -10.20 4.42
CA ASP A 162 -9.74 -9.61 3.07
C ASP A 162 -10.89 -10.05 2.14
N GLY A 163 -12.12 -9.99 2.67
CA GLY A 163 -13.37 -10.29 1.95
C GLY A 163 -13.87 -11.73 2.07
N PHE A 164 -13.08 -12.62 2.69
CA PHE A 164 -13.40 -14.03 2.83
C PHE A 164 -13.75 -14.40 4.27
N ASP A 165 -14.90 -15.07 4.46
CA ASP A 165 -15.14 -15.87 5.65
C ASP A 165 -14.33 -17.16 5.50
N LEU A 166 -13.16 -17.22 6.15
CA LEU A 166 -12.22 -18.33 5.98
C LEU A 166 -12.80 -19.64 6.49
N ILE A 167 -13.64 -19.62 7.53
CA ILE A 167 -14.28 -20.82 8.04
C ILE A 167 -15.23 -21.37 6.97
N ARG A 168 -16.13 -20.55 6.44
CA ARG A 168 -17.06 -21.01 5.39
C ARG A 168 -16.37 -21.38 4.09
N THR A 169 -15.25 -20.72 3.76
CA THR A 169 -14.55 -20.91 2.48
C THR A 169 -13.62 -22.12 2.51
N LEU A 170 -12.96 -22.39 3.63
CA LEU A 170 -11.87 -23.38 3.73
C LEU A 170 -12.24 -24.61 4.57
N THR A 171 -13.49 -24.74 5.02
CA THR A 171 -13.95 -25.93 5.76
C THR A 171 -14.95 -26.75 4.95
N ARG A 172 -15.03 -28.05 5.27
CA ARG A 172 -15.98 -28.98 4.67
C ARG A 172 -17.29 -29.00 5.48
N CYS A 173 -18.41 -28.70 4.84
CA CYS A 173 -19.73 -28.91 5.41
C CYS A 173 -20.15 -30.39 5.28
N CYS A 174 -20.55 -31.03 6.39
CA CYS A 174 -21.04 -32.41 6.41
C CYS A 174 -22.46 -32.42 6.99
N ASN A 175 -23.40 -33.12 6.35
CA ASN A 175 -24.77 -33.29 6.84
C ASN A 175 -25.17 -34.76 6.74
N ILE A 176 -25.90 -35.26 7.75
CA ILE A 176 -26.46 -36.61 7.78
C ILE A 176 -27.96 -36.45 8.01
N ILE A 177 -28.78 -36.90 7.05
CA ILE A 177 -30.24 -36.91 7.18
C ILE A 177 -30.66 -38.33 7.53
N ALA A 178 -31.22 -38.52 8.73
CA ALA A 178 -31.84 -39.76 9.16
C ALA A 178 -33.35 -39.74 8.87
N LYS A 179 -33.94 -40.92 8.66
CA LYS A 179 -35.39 -41.10 8.50
C LYS A 179 -36.13 -40.99 9.83
#